data_AF-A0A534CEV3-F1
#
_entry.id   AF-A0A534CEV3-F1
#
_cell.length_a   1.000
_cell.length_b   1.000
_cell.length_c   1.000
_cell.angle_alpha   90.00
_cell.angle_beta   90.00
_cell.angle_gamma   90.00
#
_symmetry.space_group_name_H-M   'P 1'
#
loop_
_entity.id
_entity.type
_entity.pdbx_description
1 polymer ?
#
loop_
_entity_poly.entity_id
_entity_poly.type
_entity_poly.pdbx_seq_one_letter_code
_entity_poly.pdbx_strand_id
1 'polypeptide(L)'
;MVGGPDKYIPRGRLGVLAASLVCVAGASAVAGQLATIDADAHYPEGPLWRAGRLFYVEYSASNIKTWDGRHTAVYWHKDGCGASALIALGDHVLVACYDDNSLVELDASGNEL
;
A
#
# COMPACT_ATOMS: atom_id res chain seq x y z
N MET A 1 12.35 19.58 -88.34
CA MET A 1 12.50 20.46 -87.17
C MET A 1 12.23 19.59 -85.94
N VAL A 2 13.26 18.91 -85.42
CA VAL A 2 13.97 19.22 -84.16
C VAL A 2 13.02 19.48 -82.98
N GLY A 3 13.05 18.60 -81.97
CA GLY A 3 12.44 18.79 -80.66
C GLY A 3 12.58 17.55 -79.79
N GLY A 4 13.58 17.55 -78.88
CA GLY A 4 13.91 16.46 -77.96
C GLY A 4 12.96 16.33 -76.75
N PRO A 5 13.29 15.46 -75.78
CA PRO A 5 12.34 14.92 -74.80
C PRO A 5 12.12 15.86 -73.63
N ASP A 6 10.84 16.07 -73.26
CA ASP A 6 10.51 16.82 -72.04
C ASP A 6 10.04 15.91 -70.91
N LYS A 7 10.65 16.09 -69.75
CA LYS A 7 10.46 15.33 -68.53
C LYS A 7 9.26 15.92 -67.79
N TYR A 8 8.29 15.10 -67.39
CA TYR A 8 7.38 15.49 -66.31
C TYR A 8 7.06 14.32 -65.39
N ILE A 9 7.67 14.37 -64.20
CA ILE A 9 7.19 13.67 -63.00
C ILE A 9 6.24 14.63 -62.30
N PRO A 10 5.02 14.20 -61.94
CA PRO A 10 4.37 14.75 -60.76
C PRO A 10 4.17 13.68 -59.69
N ARG A 11 4.74 14.05 -58.54
CA ARG A 11 4.49 13.62 -57.16
C ARG A 11 3.06 13.14 -56.91
N GLY A 12 2.95 11.97 -56.27
CA GLY A 12 1.68 11.50 -55.69
C GLY A 12 1.80 10.27 -54.79
N ARG A 13 2.97 9.99 -54.21
CA ARG A 13 3.12 8.98 -53.16
C ARG A 13 3.03 9.67 -51.81
N LEU A 14 1.84 9.99 -51.30
CA LEU A 14 1.69 10.46 -49.91
C LEU A 14 0.23 10.41 -49.42
N GLY A 15 -0.51 9.34 -49.71
CA GLY A 15 -1.97 9.30 -49.43
C GLY A 15 -2.48 8.23 -48.48
N VAL A 16 -1.73 7.17 -48.17
CA VAL A 16 -2.35 5.94 -47.58
C VAL A 16 -1.73 5.49 -46.25
N LEU A 17 -0.70 6.17 -45.73
CA LEU A 17 -0.02 5.72 -44.49
C LEU A 17 -0.52 6.38 -43.19
N ALA A 18 -1.60 7.17 -43.22
CA ALA A 18 -2.00 8.01 -42.09
C ALA A 18 -3.08 7.42 -41.16
N ALA A 19 -3.53 6.16 -41.34
CA ALA A 19 -4.75 5.67 -40.69
C ALA A 19 -4.58 4.56 -39.64
N SER A 20 -3.36 4.14 -39.28
CA SER A 20 -3.17 3.00 -38.36
C SER A 20 -2.49 3.35 -37.04
N LEU A 21 -2.29 4.63 -36.74
CA LEU A 21 -1.61 5.08 -35.52
C LEU A 21 -2.60 5.54 -34.43
N VAL A 22 -3.62 4.74 -34.14
CA VAL A 22 -4.58 5.04 -33.07
C VAL A 22 -4.78 3.77 -32.25
N CYS A 23 -4.68 3.90 -30.91
CA CYS A 23 -4.98 2.92 -29.87
C CYS A 23 -3.83 2.08 -29.23
N VAL A 24 -2.67 2.66 -28.89
CA VAL A 24 -1.82 2.12 -27.81
C VAL A 24 -1.29 3.22 -26.88
N ALA A 25 -2.16 4.12 -26.44
CA ALA A 25 -1.85 5.07 -25.38
C ALA A 25 -3.05 5.11 -24.42
N GLY A 26 -3.07 4.23 -23.41
CA GLY A 26 -4.22 4.19 -22.51
C GLY A 26 -4.13 3.27 -21.30
N ALA A 27 -3.12 2.40 -21.19
CA ALA A 27 -2.85 1.72 -19.92
C ALA A 27 -1.78 2.51 -19.16
N SER A 28 -2.09 3.74 -18.74
CA SER A 28 -1.40 4.31 -17.59
C SER A 28 -1.74 3.39 -16.43
N ALA A 29 -0.82 2.52 -16.05
CA ALA A 29 -0.91 1.82 -14.78
C ALA A 29 -1.12 2.90 -13.72
N VAL A 30 -2.31 2.93 -13.11
CA VAL A 30 -2.56 3.73 -11.92
C VAL A 30 -1.70 3.07 -10.85
N ALA A 31 -0.43 3.48 -10.78
CA ALA A 31 0.39 3.20 -9.63
C ALA A 31 -0.32 3.87 -8.47
N GLY A 32 -0.98 3.06 -7.62
CA GLY A 32 -1.60 3.57 -6.41
C GLY A 32 -0.55 4.37 -5.65
N GLN A 33 -0.84 5.63 -5.34
CA GLN A 33 0.09 6.45 -4.56
C GLN A 33 0.32 5.72 -3.23
N LEU A 34 1.58 5.40 -2.94
CA LEU A 34 1.97 4.91 -1.63
C LEU A 34 1.63 6.00 -0.62
N ALA A 35 0.79 5.66 0.34
CA ALA A 35 0.42 6.54 1.43
C ALA A 35 1.11 6.05 2.71
N THR A 36 1.81 6.95 3.38
CA THR A 36 2.32 6.68 4.73
C THR A 36 1.15 6.73 5.70
N ILE A 37 0.92 5.64 6.44
CA ILE A 37 -0.14 5.54 7.45
C ILE A 37 0.31 6.18 8.77
N ASP A 38 1.54 5.88 9.18
CA ASP A 38 2.14 6.39 10.41
C ASP A 38 3.62 6.65 10.17
N ALA A 39 4.01 7.92 10.08
CA ALA A 39 5.40 8.29 9.84
C ALA A 39 6.25 8.20 11.11
N ASP A 40 5.62 8.18 12.28
CA ASP A 40 6.26 8.21 13.59
C ASP A 40 6.23 6.83 14.26
N ALA A 41 5.87 5.78 13.51
CA ALA A 41 5.76 4.43 14.06
C ALA A 41 7.12 3.88 14.52
N HIS A 42 7.13 3.27 15.70
CA HIS A 42 8.34 2.77 16.34
C HIS A 42 8.55 1.27 16.13
N TYR A 43 9.31 0.90 15.09
CA TYR A 43 9.51 -0.50 14.65
C TYR A 43 8.17 -1.24 14.48
N PRO A 44 7.33 -0.80 13.50
CA PRO A 44 6.01 -1.37 13.31
C PRO A 44 6.07 -2.81 12.79
N GLU A 45 5.36 -3.72 13.45
CA GLU A 45 5.31 -5.14 13.10
C GLU A 45 3.88 -5.71 13.14
N GLY A 46 3.71 -6.91 12.57
CA GLY A 46 2.48 -7.69 12.67
C GLY A 46 1.18 -6.98 12.25
N PRO A 47 1.10 -6.34 11.05
CA PRO A 47 -0.14 -5.68 10.63
C PRO A 47 -1.32 -6.67 10.57
N LEU A 48 -2.41 -6.32 11.23
CA LEU A 48 -3.64 -7.10 11.33
C LEU A 48 -4.85 -6.22 10.97
N TRP A 49 -5.59 -6.59 9.92
CA TRP A 49 -6.86 -5.91 9.61
C TRP A 49 -8.02 -6.55 10.36
N ARG A 50 -8.70 -5.80 11.21
CA ARG A 50 -9.80 -6.30 12.05
C ARG A 50 -10.82 -5.19 12.32
N ALA A 51 -12.11 -5.54 12.28
CA ALA A 51 -13.21 -4.63 12.64
C ALA A 51 -13.13 -3.26 11.94
N GLY A 52 -12.73 -3.25 10.66
CA GLY A 52 -12.62 -2.02 9.85
C GLY A 52 -11.43 -1.13 10.18
N ARG A 53 -10.46 -1.61 10.97
CA ARG A 53 -9.26 -0.88 11.37
C ARG A 53 -8.02 -1.73 11.10
N LEU A 54 -6.90 -1.08 10.80
CA LEU A 54 -5.59 -1.72 10.86
C LEU A 54 -5.12 -1.70 12.31
N PHE A 55 -4.60 -2.80 12.80
CA PHE A 55 -3.84 -2.93 14.04
C PHE A 55 -2.39 -3.27 13.69
N TYR A 56 -1.44 -2.80 14.47
CA TYR A 56 -0.03 -3.17 14.37
C TYR A 56 0.63 -2.94 15.73
N VAL A 57 1.71 -3.67 16.01
CA VAL A 57 2.51 -3.41 17.21
C VAL A 57 3.61 -2.40 16.91
N GLU A 58 4.12 -1.75 17.96
CA GLU A 58 5.36 -0.99 17.95
C GLU A 58 6.32 -1.62 18.95
N TYR A 59 7.33 -2.34 18.47
CA TYR A 59 8.23 -3.11 19.35
C TYR A 59 8.91 -2.24 20.40
N SER A 60 9.62 -1.19 19.96
CA SER A 60 10.42 -0.39 20.90
C SER A 60 9.59 0.52 21.81
N ALA A 61 8.32 0.75 21.47
CA ALA A 61 7.40 1.55 22.28
C ALA A 61 6.43 0.69 23.11
N SER A 62 6.46 -0.64 22.95
CA SER A 62 5.54 -1.58 23.60
C SER A 62 4.05 -1.22 23.42
N ASN A 63 3.69 -0.73 22.23
CA ASN A 63 2.31 -0.37 21.90
C ASN A 63 1.66 -1.38 20.97
N ILE A 64 0.34 -1.44 21.01
CA ILE A 64 -0.50 -1.76 19.86
C ILE A 64 -1.11 -0.45 19.38
N LYS A 65 -0.94 -0.13 18.12
CA LYS A 65 -1.60 1.01 17.46
C LYS A 65 -2.71 0.53 16.55
N THR A 66 -3.70 1.40 16.36
CA THR A 66 -4.77 1.22 15.37
C THR A 66 -4.80 2.38 14.39
N TRP A 67 -5.29 2.12 13.17
CA TRP A 67 -5.61 3.12 12.17
C TRP A 67 -7.03 2.91 11.62
N ASP A 68 -7.83 3.97 11.60
CA ASP A 68 -9.24 3.95 11.20
C ASP A 68 -9.51 4.34 9.72
N GLY A 69 -8.44 4.50 8.93
CA GLY A 69 -8.51 5.07 7.59
C GLY A 69 -8.06 6.53 7.53
N ARG A 70 -7.92 7.22 8.68
CA ARG A 70 -7.52 8.63 8.76
C ARG A 70 -6.51 8.90 9.86
N HIS A 71 -6.73 8.36 11.06
CA HIS A 71 -5.92 8.67 12.24
C HIS A 71 -5.37 7.40 12.88
N THR A 72 -4.19 7.51 13.46
CA THR A 72 -3.61 6.46 14.30
C THR A 72 -3.86 6.76 15.78
N ALA A 73 -4.02 5.72 16.59
CA ALA A 73 -4.18 5.84 18.04
C ALA A 73 -3.55 4.63 18.75
N VAL A 74 -3.01 4.84 19.94
CA VAL A 74 -2.62 3.75 20.83
C VAL A 74 -3.89 3.04 21.30
N TYR A 75 -3.97 1.75 21.02
CA TYR A 75 -5.06 0.88 21.46
C TYR A 75 -4.75 0.24 22.80
N TRP A 76 -3.49 -0.17 22.99
CA TRP A 76 -3.02 -0.80 24.22
C TRP A 76 -1.52 -0.56 24.37
N HIS A 77 -1.05 -0.53 25.62
CA HIS A 77 0.36 -0.38 25.96
C HIS A 77 0.64 -1.14 27.26
N LYS A 78 1.82 -1.76 27.33
CA LYS A 78 2.34 -2.38 28.56
C LYS A 78 3.86 -2.23 28.62
N ASP A 79 4.33 -1.50 29.62
CA ASP A 79 5.76 -1.34 29.88
C ASP A 79 6.46 -2.70 29.96
N GLY A 80 7.58 -2.83 29.25
CA GLY A 80 8.40 -4.04 29.25
C GLY A 80 7.85 -5.21 28.43
N CYS A 81 6.72 -5.05 27.72
CA CYS A 81 6.19 -6.10 26.85
C CYS A 81 7.13 -6.38 25.66
N GLY A 82 7.62 -5.33 24.97
CA GLY A 82 8.31 -5.49 23.70
C GLY A 82 7.37 -6.15 22.67
N ALA A 83 6.24 -5.51 22.40
CA ALA A 83 5.18 -6.07 21.55
C ALA A 83 5.72 -6.34 20.14
N SER A 84 5.81 -7.61 19.74
CA SER A 84 6.48 -8.05 18.49
C SER A 84 5.53 -8.64 17.45
N ALA A 85 4.38 -9.16 17.89
CA ALA A 85 3.34 -9.65 17.00
C ALA A 85 1.98 -9.58 17.67
N LEU A 86 0.92 -9.60 16.84
CA LEU A 86 -0.44 -9.84 17.29
C LEU A 86 -1.22 -10.70 16.29
N ILE A 87 -2.22 -11.41 16.79
CA ILE A 87 -3.21 -12.13 15.98
C ILE A 87 -4.63 -11.90 16.52
N ALA A 88 -5.63 -12.15 15.70
CA ALA A 88 -7.01 -12.26 16.16
C ALA A 88 -7.23 -13.63 16.82
N LEU A 89 -7.88 -13.63 17.99
CA LEU A 89 -8.36 -14.83 18.68
C LEU A 89 -9.87 -14.68 18.91
N GLY A 90 -10.68 -15.01 17.90
CA GLY A 90 -12.11 -14.67 17.93
C GLY A 90 -12.33 -13.15 17.94
N ASP A 91 -13.02 -12.62 18.95
CA ASP A 91 -13.16 -11.19 19.21
C ASP A 91 -12.08 -10.64 20.16
N HIS A 92 -11.15 -11.47 20.61
CA HIS A 92 -9.98 -11.06 21.38
C HIS A 92 -8.78 -10.82 20.47
N VAL A 93 -7.72 -10.27 21.07
CA VAL A 93 -6.40 -10.10 20.44
C VAL A 93 -5.37 -10.82 21.29
N LEU A 94 -4.54 -11.66 20.68
CA LEU A 94 -3.41 -12.29 21.34
C LEU A 94 -2.13 -11.60 20.89
N VAL A 95 -1.30 -11.20 21.85
CA VAL A 95 -0.12 -10.34 21.66
C VAL A 95 1.11 -11.10 22.14
N ALA A 96 2.17 -11.09 21.33
CA ALA A 96 3.47 -11.61 21.73
C ALA A 96 4.32 -10.50 22.36
N CYS A 97 4.56 -10.61 23.67
CA CYS A 97 5.49 -9.76 24.40
C CYS A 97 6.88 -10.41 24.39
N TYR A 98 7.75 -9.91 23.51
CA TYR A 98 9.08 -10.48 23.30
C TYR A 98 9.97 -10.30 24.53
N ASP A 99 9.99 -9.11 25.12
CA ASP A 99 10.90 -8.79 26.23
C ASP A 99 10.43 -9.46 27.54
N ASP A 100 9.11 -9.60 27.73
CA ASP A 100 8.48 -10.23 28.89
C ASP A 100 8.41 -11.77 28.78
N ASN A 101 8.74 -12.35 27.62
CA ASN A 101 8.61 -13.79 27.32
C ASN A 101 7.18 -14.34 27.58
N SER A 102 6.16 -13.58 27.21
CA SER A 102 4.76 -13.90 27.50
C SER A 102 3.83 -13.69 26.30
N LEU A 103 2.66 -14.31 26.39
CA LEU A 103 1.52 -14.00 25.53
C LEU A 103 0.47 -13.29 26.38
N VAL A 104 0.00 -12.15 25.90
CA VAL A 104 -1.07 -11.39 26.55
C VAL A 104 -2.33 -11.49 25.70
N GLU A 105 -3.44 -11.85 26.33
CA GLU A 105 -4.75 -11.86 25.70
C GLU A 105 -5.50 -10.58 26.09
N LEU A 106 -6.04 -9.90 25.09
CA LEU A 106 -6.86 -8.70 25.24
C LEU A 106 -8.29 -9.01 24.82
N ASP A 107 -9.26 -8.62 25.64
CA ASP A 107 -10.67 -8.69 25.29
C ASP A 107 -11.04 -7.80 24.10
N ALA A 108 -12.32 -7.85 23.68
CA ALA A 108 -12.80 -7.04 22.56
C ALA A 108 -12.69 -5.51 22.76
N SER A 109 -12.53 -5.05 24.01
CA SER A 109 -12.36 -3.65 24.39
C SER A 109 -10.89 -3.25 24.58
N GLY A 110 -9.96 -4.21 24.56
CA GLY A 110 -8.53 -3.97 24.73
C GLY A 110 -8.02 -4.12 26.16
N ASN A 111 -8.81 -4.71 27.07
CA ASN A 111 -8.37 -4.99 28.43
C ASN A 111 -7.66 -6.35 28.50
N GLU A 112 -6.59 -6.44 29.29
CA GLU A 112 -5.93 -7.71 29.60
C GLU A 112 -6.86 -8.64 30.41
N LEU A 113 -6.75 -9.95 30.14
CA LEU A 113 -7.48 -11.02 30.84
C LEU A 113 -6.61 -11.75 31.88
#